data_AF-A0A6S7IV65-F1
#
_entry.id   AF-A0A6S7IV65-F1
#
_cell.length_a   1.000
_cell.length_b   1.000
_cell.length_c   1.000
_cell.angle_alpha   90.00
_cell.angle_beta   90.00
_cell.angle_gamma   90.00
#
_symmetry.space_group_name_H-M   'P 1'
#
loop_
_entity.id
_entity.type
_entity.pdbx_description
1 polymer ?
#
loop_
_entity_poly.entity_id
_entity_poly.type
_entity_poly.pdbx_seq_one_letter_code
_entity_poly.pdbx_strand_id
1 'polypeptide(L)'
;MSTQPLCQDKLKSWNGQKEKTICQNRLEAKQTSLVCRNHKQVTVKVLSHRMKLSVILSRASNRTNLKIIHLLRDPRAIIASRLRLGWISKTGTLKIQEFCNRMSEDLQFVTTSTISRNYMILRYEDLVANVFPVVTNIFLTTGLDLTDNLEKWLVENTRWSGSIDTLEPFRTTKRNALRTAHFWRKNISMNAVRIVEENCKVVMKEAGYRRVTDVHELRNETLSLLVRPTDIINQFLL
;
A
#
# COMPACT_ATOMS: atom_id res chain seq x y z
N MET A 1 -9.94 22.44 9.93
CA MET A 1 -8.74 22.94 9.24
C MET A 1 -7.62 21.92 9.40
N SER A 2 -6.85 21.62 8.35
CA SER A 2 -5.66 20.76 8.44
C SER A 2 -4.52 21.49 9.15
N THR A 3 -3.74 20.79 9.98
CA THR A 3 -2.53 21.39 10.57
C THR A 3 -1.52 21.71 9.48
N GLN A 4 -0.78 22.82 9.64
CA GLN A 4 0.43 23.08 8.88
C GLN A 4 1.44 21.92 9.05
N PRO A 5 2.31 21.66 8.05
CA PRO A 5 3.35 20.66 8.18
C PRO A 5 4.23 20.91 9.42
N LEU A 6 4.37 19.90 10.29
CA LEU A 6 5.21 19.99 11.50
C LEU A 6 6.70 20.15 11.19
N CYS A 7 7.10 19.78 9.98
CA CYS A 7 8.45 19.98 9.48
C CYS A 7 8.58 21.38 8.88
N GLN A 8 9.16 22.29 9.66
CA GLN A 8 9.41 23.68 9.27
C GLN A 8 10.77 23.84 8.58
N ASP A 9 11.79 23.12 9.05
CA ASP A 9 13.15 23.18 8.49
C ASP A 9 13.33 22.21 7.33
N LYS A 10 13.37 22.79 6.14
CA LYS A 10 13.37 22.09 4.86
C LYS A 10 14.70 22.33 4.14
N LEU A 11 15.59 21.34 4.14
CA LEU A 11 16.76 21.38 3.27
C LEU A 11 16.39 20.98 1.85
N LYS A 12 16.90 21.74 0.90
CA LYS A 12 16.97 21.34 -0.50
C LYS A 12 18.19 20.42 -0.65
N SER A 13 17.93 19.13 -0.82
CA SER A 13 18.95 18.12 -1.08
C SER A 13 18.86 17.68 -2.54
N TRP A 14 19.99 17.72 -3.24
CA TRP A 14 20.10 17.27 -4.62
C TRP A 14 20.62 15.83 -4.65
N ASN A 15 19.88 14.93 -5.32
CA ASN A 15 20.23 13.50 -5.37
C ASN A 15 20.70 13.04 -6.77
N GLY A 16 21.13 13.95 -7.63
CA GLY A 16 21.52 13.63 -9.01
C GLY A 16 20.39 13.70 -10.04
N GLN A 17 19.12 13.78 -9.62
CA GLN A 17 17.98 13.78 -10.54
C GLN A 17 16.95 14.88 -10.25
N LYS A 18 16.79 15.30 -8.98
CA LYS A 18 15.90 16.42 -8.60
C LYS A 18 16.26 17.01 -7.24
N GLU A 19 15.81 18.24 -7.04
CA GLU A 19 15.84 18.93 -5.75
C GLU A 19 14.73 18.37 -4.85
N LYS A 20 15.11 17.73 -3.74
CA LYS A 20 14.18 17.15 -2.78
C LYS A 20 14.22 17.94 -1.48
N THR A 21 13.05 18.36 -1.03
CA THR A 21 12.88 18.97 0.29
C THR A 21 12.88 17.88 1.36
N ILE A 22 13.88 17.90 2.24
CA ILE A 22 14.03 16.95 3.35
C ILE A 22 13.86 17.70 4.67
N CYS A 23 13.11 17.10 5.59
CA CYS A 23 13.03 17.58 6.97
C CYS A 23 14.38 17.38 7.64
N GLN A 24 15.04 18.48 8.01
CA GLN A 24 16.32 18.43 8.71
C GLN A 24 16.20 17.75 10.07
N ASN A 25 15.14 18.12 10.80
CA ASN A 25 14.93 17.67 12.16
C ASN A 25 13.90 16.53 12.21
N ARG A 26 14.17 15.55 13.07
CA ARG A 26 13.19 14.52 13.41
C ARG A 26 12.01 15.20 14.10
N LEU A 27 10.79 14.86 13.67
CA LEU A 27 9.58 15.33 14.33
C LEU A 27 9.59 14.91 15.80
N GLU A 28 9.41 15.88 16.71
CA GLU A 28 9.37 15.62 18.14
C GLU A 28 8.06 14.91 18.50
N ALA A 29 8.16 13.76 19.18
CA ALA A 29 7.00 12.93 19.50
C ALA A 29 6.00 13.66 20.41
N LYS A 30 6.47 14.47 21.36
CA LYS A 30 5.61 15.24 22.27
C LYS A 30 4.82 16.30 21.51
N GLN A 31 5.49 17.14 20.72
CA GLN A 31 4.84 18.17 19.90
C GLN A 31 3.83 17.56 18.93
N THR A 32 4.22 16.47 18.24
CA THR A 32 3.32 15.74 17.33
C THR A 32 2.07 15.25 18.07
N SER A 33 2.24 14.69 19.28
CA SER A 33 1.13 14.22 20.11
C SER A 33 0.18 15.36 20.54
N LEU A 34 0.70 16.53 20.93
CA LEU A 34 -0.13 17.69 21.26
C LEU A 34 -0.99 18.12 20.07
N VAL A 35 -0.40 18.20 18.88
CA VAL A 35 -1.13 18.56 17.66
C VAL A 35 -2.20 17.53 17.32
N CYS A 36 -1.88 16.24 17.38
CA CYS A 36 -2.86 15.18 17.11
C CYS A 36 -4.04 15.21 18.08
N ARG A 37 -3.84 15.54 19.36
CA ARG A 37 -4.92 15.63 20.36
C ARG A 37 -5.93 16.75 20.08
N ASN A 38 -5.54 17.78 19.33
CA ASN A 38 -6.41 18.88 18.96
C ASN A 38 -7.30 18.59 17.74
N HIS A 39 -7.24 17.38 17.17
CA HIS A 39 -8.01 16.99 16.00
C HIS A 39 -8.98 15.85 16.34
N LYS A 40 -10.21 15.96 15.83
CA LYS A 40 -11.24 14.91 15.99
C LYS A 40 -10.86 13.62 15.24
N GLN A 41 -10.18 13.76 14.12
CA GLN A 41 -9.80 12.66 13.23
C GLN A 41 -8.28 12.72 13.00
N VAL A 42 -7.61 11.57 13.19
CA VAL A 42 -6.15 11.45 13.02
C VAL A 42 -5.85 10.21 12.18
N THR A 43 -5.17 10.41 11.06
CA THR A 43 -4.74 9.33 10.17
C THR A 43 -3.23 9.18 10.23
N VAL A 44 -2.75 7.95 10.48
CA VAL A 44 -1.32 7.64 10.53
C VAL A 44 -0.99 6.59 9.47
N LYS A 45 -0.07 6.92 8.55
CA LYS A 45 0.46 5.97 7.58
C LYS A 45 1.73 5.33 8.12
N VAL A 46 1.70 4.02 8.33
CA VAL A 46 2.87 3.23 8.72
C VAL A 46 3.32 2.38 7.55
N LEU A 47 4.63 2.27 7.36
CA LEU A 47 5.19 1.35 6.36
C LEU A 47 5.52 0.03 7.05
N SER A 48 5.00 -1.09 6.55
CA SER A 48 5.12 -2.42 7.17
C SER A 48 6.57 -2.88 7.40
N HIS A 49 7.53 -2.38 6.63
CA HIS A 49 8.95 -2.67 6.89
C HIS A 49 9.52 -1.98 8.13
N ARG A 50 8.85 -0.94 8.65
CA ARG A 50 9.30 -0.15 9.81
C ARG A 50 8.68 -0.61 11.12
N MET A 51 7.52 -1.27 11.07
CA MET A 51 6.80 -1.72 12.25
C MET A 51 5.96 -2.96 11.90
N LYS A 52 6.11 -4.02 12.70
CA LYS A 52 5.33 -5.26 12.52
C LYS A 52 3.86 -5.01 12.80
N LEU A 53 2.97 -5.63 12.01
CA LEU A 53 1.53 -5.46 12.18
C LEU A 53 1.08 -5.92 13.58
N SER A 54 1.67 -6.98 14.12
CA SER A 54 1.40 -7.49 15.46
C SER A 54 1.61 -6.45 16.57
N VAL A 55 2.62 -5.59 16.44
CA VAL A 55 2.92 -4.53 17.41
C VAL A 55 1.89 -3.40 17.34
N ILE A 56 1.36 -3.12 16.14
CA ILE A 56 0.30 -2.14 15.94
C ILE A 56 -1.01 -2.69 16.51
N LEU A 57 -1.35 -3.92 16.14
CA LEU A 57 -2.60 -4.57 16.51
C LEU A 57 -2.69 -4.81 18.02
N SER A 58 -1.63 -5.30 18.66
CA SER A 58 -1.59 -5.47 20.14
C SER A 58 -1.84 -4.16 20.90
N ARG A 59 -1.41 -3.01 20.37
CA ARG A 59 -1.69 -1.69 20.96
C ARG A 59 -3.10 -1.18 20.64
N ALA A 60 -3.73 -1.74 19.62
CA ALA A 60 -5.05 -1.37 19.15
C ALA A 60 -6.19 -2.19 19.80
N SER A 61 -5.90 -3.41 20.28
CA SER A 61 -6.91 -4.37 20.75
C SER A 61 -7.91 -3.81 21.76
N ASN A 62 -7.50 -2.86 22.60
CA ASN A 62 -8.33 -2.28 23.66
C ASN A 62 -8.90 -0.89 23.30
N ARG A 63 -8.71 -0.40 22.07
CA ARG A 63 -9.14 0.93 21.63
C ARG A 63 -10.32 0.83 20.67
N THR A 64 -11.47 1.32 21.12
CA THR A 64 -12.71 1.32 20.30
C THR A 64 -12.70 2.38 19.21
N ASN A 65 -11.95 3.48 19.41
CA ASN A 65 -11.84 4.61 18.48
C ASN A 65 -10.70 4.47 17.45
N LEU A 66 -10.09 3.29 17.33
CA LEU A 66 -9.01 3.03 16.37
C LEU A 66 -9.50 2.07 15.29
N LYS A 67 -9.37 2.47 14.03
CA LYS A 67 -9.60 1.63 12.86
C LYS A 67 -8.28 1.39 12.13
N ILE A 68 -8.02 0.16 11.71
CA ILE A 68 -6.79 -0.23 11.01
C ILE A 68 -7.15 -0.76 9.64
N ILE A 69 -6.62 -0.10 8.60
CA ILE A 69 -6.71 -0.54 7.21
C ILE A 69 -5.34 -1.08 6.80
N HIS A 70 -5.24 -2.39 6.60
CA HIS A 70 -4.06 -3.03 6.07
C HIS A 70 -4.12 -3.06 4.54
N LEU A 71 -3.37 -2.15 3.91
CA LEU A 71 -3.24 -2.12 2.45
C LEU A 71 -2.35 -3.29 1.97
N LEU A 72 -2.99 -4.31 1.40
CA LEU A 72 -2.35 -5.46 0.77
C LEU A 72 -2.18 -5.19 -0.72
N ARG A 73 -1.06 -5.62 -1.31
CA ARG A 73 -0.79 -5.43 -2.74
C ARG A 73 -0.02 -6.62 -3.28
N ASP A 74 -0.14 -6.91 -4.58
CA ASP A 74 0.58 -7.99 -5.24
C ASP A 74 2.10 -7.87 -4.96
N PRO A 75 2.72 -8.90 -4.34
CA PRO A 75 4.14 -8.85 -3.99
C PRO A 75 5.04 -8.68 -5.21
N ARG A 76 4.63 -9.17 -6.39
CA ARG A 76 5.37 -8.98 -7.65
C ARG A 76 5.40 -7.50 -8.04
N ALA A 77 4.29 -6.80 -7.88
CA ALA A 77 4.20 -5.37 -8.13
C ALA A 77 5.08 -4.55 -7.17
N ILE A 78 5.10 -4.94 -5.88
CA ILE A 78 5.94 -4.29 -4.87
C ILE A 78 7.42 -4.49 -5.19
N ILE A 79 7.84 -5.73 -5.44
CA ILE A 79 9.24 -6.05 -5.76
C ILE A 79 9.67 -5.40 -7.07
N ALA A 80 8.85 -5.40 -8.11
CA ALA A 80 9.12 -4.66 -9.35
C ALA A 80 9.39 -3.17 -9.08
N SER A 81 8.58 -2.54 -8.24
CA SER A 81 8.79 -1.15 -7.84
C SER A 81 10.09 -0.95 -7.07
N ARG A 82 10.44 -1.85 -6.15
CA ARG A 82 11.68 -1.77 -5.36
C ARG A 82 12.93 -1.99 -6.20
N LEU A 83 12.88 -2.91 -7.16
CA LEU A 83 13.95 -3.13 -8.14
C LEU A 83 14.16 -1.87 -8.99
N ARG A 84 13.08 -1.27 -9.50
CA ARG A 84 13.15 -0.02 -10.29
C ARG A 84 13.76 1.14 -9.52
N LEU A 85 13.49 1.22 -8.22
CA LEU A 85 14.00 2.27 -7.34
C LEU A 85 15.41 1.97 -6.77
N GLY A 86 16.00 0.83 -7.12
CA GLY A 86 17.30 0.42 -6.59
C GLY A 86 17.30 0.04 -5.10
N TRP A 87 16.13 -0.18 -4.48
CA TRP A 87 16.02 -0.52 -3.06
C TRP A 87 16.39 -1.98 -2.78
N ILE A 88 16.29 -2.83 -3.80
CA ILE A 88 16.69 -4.24 -3.78
C ILE A 88 17.51 -4.49 -5.06
N SER A 89 18.62 -5.22 -4.92
CA SER A 89 19.40 -5.71 -6.07
C SER A 89 18.65 -6.82 -6.81
N LYS A 90 18.96 -7.01 -8.10
CA LYS A 90 18.50 -8.16 -8.90
C LYS A 90 18.95 -9.51 -8.31
N THR A 91 20.03 -9.54 -7.53
CA THR A 91 20.55 -10.71 -6.80
C THR A 91 19.97 -10.83 -5.37
N GLY A 92 19.07 -9.94 -4.98
CA GLY A 92 18.57 -9.81 -3.61
C GLY A 92 17.51 -10.84 -3.20
N THR A 93 17.69 -12.12 -3.54
CA THR A 93 16.74 -13.20 -3.20
C THR A 93 16.44 -13.24 -1.70
N LEU A 94 17.45 -13.08 -0.85
CA LEU A 94 17.27 -13.03 0.61
C LEU A 94 16.35 -11.88 1.05
N LYS A 95 16.51 -10.68 0.48
CA LYS A 95 15.64 -9.53 0.77
C LYS A 95 14.20 -9.76 0.30
N ILE A 96 14.02 -10.50 -0.79
CA ILE A 96 12.68 -10.90 -1.28
C ILE A 96 12.07 -11.92 -0.30
N GLN A 97 12.85 -12.91 0.13
CA GLN A 97 12.41 -13.91 1.11
C GLN A 97 12.01 -13.28 2.44
N GLU A 98 12.85 -12.42 3.02
CA GLU A 98 12.52 -11.67 4.25
C GLU A 98 11.25 -10.84 4.11
N PHE A 99 11.07 -10.21 2.95
CA PHE A 99 9.86 -9.45 2.66
C PHE A 99 8.61 -10.34 2.60
N CYS A 100 8.68 -11.47 1.88
CA CYS A 100 7.59 -12.44 1.77
C CYS A 100 7.26 -13.09 3.12
N ASN A 101 8.27 -13.42 3.93
CA ASN A 101 8.11 -13.96 5.27
C ASN A 101 7.38 -12.96 6.16
N ARG A 102 7.79 -11.69 6.16
CA ARG A 102 7.11 -10.65 6.94
C ARG A 102 5.64 -10.47 6.54
N MET A 103 5.34 -10.48 5.23
CA MET A 103 3.94 -10.45 4.77
C MET A 103 3.16 -11.68 5.23
N SER A 104 3.78 -12.86 5.23
CA SER A 104 3.15 -14.10 5.72
C SER A 104 2.87 -14.03 7.21
N GLU A 105 3.84 -13.56 8.02
CA GLU A 105 3.69 -13.33 9.45
C GLU A 105 2.55 -12.34 9.75
N ASP A 106 2.46 -11.24 8.99
CA ASP A 106 1.41 -10.24 9.16
C ASP A 106 0.01 -10.85 8.90
N LEU A 107 -0.15 -11.64 7.83
CA LEU A 107 -1.40 -12.34 7.56
C LEU A 107 -1.71 -13.39 8.64
N GLN A 108 -0.74 -14.24 8.99
CA GLN A 108 -0.93 -15.27 10.02
C GLN A 108 -1.35 -14.68 11.37
N PHE A 109 -0.73 -13.57 11.77
CA PHE A 109 -1.08 -12.89 13.01
C PHE A 109 -2.53 -12.42 13.02
N VAL A 110 -2.99 -11.83 11.92
CA VAL A 110 -4.39 -11.36 11.79
C VAL A 110 -5.35 -12.53 11.92
N THR A 111 -5.08 -13.63 11.20
CA THR A 111 -5.96 -14.81 11.17
C THR A 111 -6.09 -15.54 12.51
N THR A 112 -5.07 -15.44 13.37
CA THR A 112 -5.05 -16.07 14.70
C THR A 112 -5.47 -15.13 15.83
N SER A 113 -5.55 -13.82 15.55
CA SER A 113 -5.96 -12.82 16.54
C SER A 113 -7.48 -12.70 16.63
N THR A 114 -7.99 -12.34 17.81
CA THR A 114 -9.40 -11.98 18.03
C THR A 114 -9.74 -10.56 17.53
N ILE A 115 -8.83 -9.92 16.80
CA ILE A 115 -8.90 -8.51 16.41
C ILE A 115 -9.70 -8.41 15.11
N SER A 116 -11.02 -8.48 15.24
CA SER A 116 -11.92 -8.48 14.07
C SER A 116 -12.64 -7.15 13.86
N ARG A 117 -13.25 -6.54 14.88
CA ARG A 117 -14.17 -5.39 14.69
C ARG A 117 -13.53 -4.10 14.16
N ASN A 118 -12.23 -3.93 14.35
CA ASN A 118 -11.52 -2.66 14.07
C ASN A 118 -10.41 -2.80 13.03
N TYR A 119 -10.34 -3.95 12.37
CA TYR A 119 -9.29 -4.26 11.39
C TYR A 119 -9.92 -4.71 10.07
N MET A 120 -9.40 -4.18 8.97
CA MET A 120 -9.81 -4.53 7.61
C MET A 120 -8.60 -4.60 6.69
N ILE A 121 -8.65 -5.49 5.71
CA ILE A 121 -7.69 -5.60 4.62
C ILE A 121 -8.27 -4.90 3.41
N LEU A 122 -7.48 -4.02 2.81
CA LEU A 122 -7.79 -3.37 1.55
C LEU A 122 -6.81 -3.88 0.50
N ARG A 123 -7.30 -4.68 -0.46
CA ARG A 123 -6.46 -5.11 -1.59
C ARG A 123 -6.35 -3.96 -2.60
N TYR A 124 -5.11 -3.55 -2.87
CA TYR A 124 -4.80 -2.42 -3.74
C TYR A 124 -5.41 -2.58 -5.13
N GLU A 125 -5.40 -3.80 -5.65
CA GLU A 125 -5.93 -4.12 -6.97
C GLU A 125 -7.46 -3.98 -7.05
N ASP A 126 -8.19 -4.26 -5.96
CA ASP A 126 -9.65 -4.03 -5.89
C ASP A 126 -9.97 -2.54 -5.80
N LEU A 127 -9.19 -1.80 -4.98
CA LEU A 127 -9.30 -0.35 -4.86
C LEU A 127 -9.12 0.34 -6.22
N VAL A 128 -8.09 0.00 -6.98
CA VAL A 128 -7.81 0.67 -8.26
C VAL A 128 -8.75 0.22 -9.39
N ALA A 129 -9.37 -0.96 -9.27
CA ALA A 129 -10.40 -1.41 -10.19
C ALA A 129 -11.72 -0.64 -9.97
N ASN A 130 -12.11 -0.43 -8.72
CA ASN A 130 -13.38 0.20 -8.34
C ASN A 130 -13.18 1.30 -7.28
N VAL A 131 -12.49 2.37 -7.65
CA VAL A 131 -12.07 3.45 -6.71
C VAL A 131 -13.24 4.01 -5.91
N PHE A 132 -14.32 4.43 -6.56
CA PHE A 132 -15.42 5.13 -5.88
C PHE A 132 -16.16 4.22 -4.89
N PRO A 133 -16.69 3.04 -5.30
CA PRO A 133 -17.35 2.15 -4.35
C PRO A 133 -16.48 1.76 -3.15
N VAL A 134 -15.21 1.46 -3.40
CA VAL A 134 -14.28 1.03 -2.34
C VAL A 134 -13.96 2.19 -1.39
N VAL A 135 -13.70 3.40 -1.91
CA VAL A 135 -13.48 4.58 -1.05
C VAL A 135 -14.73 4.93 -0.25
N THR A 136 -15.91 4.85 -0.87
CA THR A 136 -17.17 5.06 -0.14
C THR A 136 -17.32 4.07 1.01
N ASN A 137 -17.03 2.77 0.77
CA ASN A 137 -17.09 1.75 1.81
C ASN A 137 -16.07 2.00 2.94
N ILE A 138 -14.85 2.47 2.61
CA ILE A 138 -13.83 2.84 3.61
C ILE A 138 -14.35 3.95 4.52
N PHE A 139 -14.93 5.01 3.95
CA PHE A 139 -15.43 6.14 4.72
C PHE A 139 -16.60 5.76 5.61
N LEU A 140 -17.56 4.99 5.09
CA LEU A 140 -18.67 4.43 5.87
C LEU A 140 -18.16 3.57 7.04
N THR A 141 -17.23 2.65 6.78
CA THR A 141 -16.71 1.73 7.80
C THR A 141 -15.86 2.44 8.86
N THR A 142 -15.22 3.56 8.50
CA THR A 142 -14.41 4.38 9.42
C THR A 142 -15.22 5.45 10.15
N GLY A 143 -16.50 5.66 9.78
CA GLY A 143 -17.34 6.72 10.30
C GLY A 143 -16.86 8.12 9.90
N LEU A 144 -16.19 8.22 8.75
CA LEU A 144 -15.73 9.48 8.17
C LEU A 144 -16.74 9.98 7.14
N ASP A 145 -16.92 11.30 7.07
CA ASP A 145 -17.81 11.90 6.09
C ASP A 145 -17.13 12.02 4.72
N LEU A 146 -17.81 11.56 3.68
CA LEU A 146 -17.45 11.86 2.30
C LEU A 146 -17.90 13.29 2.00
N THR A 147 -17.00 14.09 1.42
CA THR A 147 -17.29 15.47 1.04
C THR A 147 -17.20 15.62 -0.46
N ASP A 148 -17.96 16.56 -1.04
CA ASP A 148 -17.93 16.84 -2.49
C ASP A 148 -16.52 17.17 -3.00
N ASN A 149 -15.71 17.84 -2.17
CA ASN A 149 -14.32 18.16 -2.50
C ASN A 149 -13.46 16.91 -2.63
N LEU A 150 -13.71 15.89 -1.79
CA LEU A 150 -13.02 14.61 -1.90
C LEU A 150 -13.43 13.87 -3.17
N GLU A 151 -14.72 13.85 -3.52
CA GLU A 151 -15.19 13.20 -4.74
C GLU A 151 -14.56 13.82 -6.00
N LYS A 152 -14.55 15.16 -6.07
CA LYS A 152 -13.86 15.90 -7.14
C LYS A 152 -12.38 15.54 -7.20
N TRP A 153 -11.70 15.55 -6.04
CA TRP A 153 -10.29 15.17 -5.96
C TRP A 153 -10.05 13.73 -6.44
N LEU A 154 -10.92 12.78 -6.10
CA LEU A 154 -10.81 11.39 -6.56
C LEU A 154 -10.92 11.30 -8.08
N VAL A 155 -11.88 11.98 -8.71
CA VAL A 155 -12.02 12.01 -10.18
C VAL A 155 -10.73 12.53 -10.83
N GLU A 156 -10.26 13.70 -10.39
CA GLU A 156 -9.10 14.37 -10.96
C GLU A 156 -7.81 13.56 -10.84
N ASN A 157 -7.66 12.79 -9.76
CA ASN A 157 -6.40 12.13 -9.44
C ASN A 157 -6.35 10.64 -9.81
N THR A 158 -7.49 10.00 -10.09
CA THR A 158 -7.56 8.55 -10.38
C THR A 158 -8.00 8.20 -11.80
N ARG A 159 -8.70 9.11 -12.50
CA ARG A 159 -9.18 8.93 -13.89
C ARG A 159 -8.35 9.68 -14.93
N TRP A 160 -7.17 10.17 -14.56
CA TRP A 160 -6.32 10.94 -15.47
C TRP A 160 -5.92 10.14 -16.72
N SER A 161 -6.14 10.70 -17.90
CA SER A 161 -5.89 10.06 -19.21
C SER A 161 -4.54 10.41 -19.85
N GLY A 162 -3.75 11.30 -19.25
CA GLY A 162 -2.44 11.69 -19.79
C GLY A 162 -1.34 10.62 -19.62
N SER A 163 -0.12 10.96 -20.06
CA SER A 163 1.04 10.06 -19.91
C SER A 163 1.38 9.80 -18.43
N ILE A 164 1.78 8.57 -18.13
CA ILE A 164 2.29 8.22 -16.80
C ILE A 164 3.67 8.85 -16.68
N ASP A 165 3.80 9.82 -15.77
CA ASP A 165 5.08 10.37 -15.36
C ASP A 165 5.89 9.29 -14.62
N THR A 166 6.87 8.71 -15.32
CA THR A 166 7.77 7.68 -14.79
C THR A 166 8.94 8.26 -14.02
N LEU A 167 9.23 9.56 -14.20
CA LEU A 167 10.33 10.30 -13.57
C LEU A 167 10.03 10.58 -12.10
N GLU A 168 8.75 10.77 -11.74
CA GLU A 168 8.32 10.93 -10.35
C GLU A 168 7.61 9.70 -9.79
N PRO A 169 8.34 8.66 -9.34
CA PRO A 169 7.73 7.40 -8.88
C PRO A 169 6.74 7.59 -7.71
N PHE A 170 6.94 8.61 -6.87
CA PHE A 170 6.14 8.89 -5.68
C PHE A 170 4.97 9.87 -5.90
N ARG A 171 4.79 10.39 -7.11
CA ARG A 171 3.69 11.31 -7.42
C ARG A 171 2.35 10.61 -7.25
N THR A 172 1.48 11.23 -6.47
CA THR A 172 0.15 10.70 -6.10
C THR A 172 -0.99 11.28 -6.94
N THR A 173 -0.71 12.29 -7.78
CA THR A 173 -1.71 13.06 -8.54
C THR A 173 -1.62 12.83 -10.05
N LYS A 174 -2.75 13.01 -10.75
CA LYS A 174 -2.87 12.89 -12.21
C LYS A 174 -2.36 11.54 -12.74
N ARG A 175 -2.96 10.43 -12.30
CA ARG A 175 -2.64 9.09 -12.81
C ARG A 175 -3.89 8.29 -13.14
N ASN A 176 -3.82 7.43 -14.16
CA ASN A 176 -4.77 6.34 -14.33
C ASN A 176 -4.39 5.23 -13.34
N ALA A 177 -5.22 5.03 -12.31
CA ALA A 177 -4.93 4.11 -11.21
C ALA A 177 -4.73 2.67 -11.70
N LEU A 178 -5.60 2.18 -12.58
CA LEU A 178 -5.56 0.82 -13.13
C LEU A 178 -4.34 0.59 -14.02
N ARG A 179 -4.05 1.51 -14.94
CA ARG A 179 -2.87 1.43 -15.81
C ARG A 179 -1.57 1.45 -15.00
N THR A 180 -1.53 2.25 -13.94
CA THR A 180 -0.38 2.31 -13.01
C THR A 180 -0.24 0.99 -12.23
N ALA A 181 -1.35 0.38 -11.85
CA ALA A 181 -1.37 -0.90 -11.14
C ALA A 181 -0.83 -2.04 -11.98
N HIS A 182 -1.08 -2.06 -13.30
CA HIS A 182 -0.55 -3.08 -14.21
C HIS A 182 0.86 -2.80 -14.74
N PHE A 183 1.39 -1.58 -14.57
CA PHE A 183 2.68 -1.17 -15.15
C PHE A 183 3.87 -2.09 -14.82
N TRP A 184 3.85 -2.76 -13.66
CA TRP A 184 4.91 -3.71 -13.29
C TRP A 184 5.01 -4.89 -14.25
N ARG A 185 3.87 -5.32 -14.83
CA ARG A 185 3.77 -6.45 -15.76
C ARG A 185 4.56 -6.26 -17.03
N LYS A 186 4.84 -5.01 -17.44
CA LYS A 186 5.66 -4.70 -18.62
C LYS A 186 7.16 -4.68 -18.32
N ASN A 187 7.54 -4.38 -17.08
CA ASN A 187 8.91 -4.01 -16.73
C ASN A 187 9.67 -5.06 -15.92
N ILE A 188 8.97 -5.95 -15.21
CA ILE A 188 9.63 -7.02 -14.44
C ILE A 188 10.08 -8.16 -15.38
N SER A 189 11.25 -8.76 -15.12
CA SER A 189 11.69 -9.96 -15.84
C SER A 189 10.96 -11.21 -15.34
N MET A 190 10.75 -12.19 -16.21
CA MET A 190 10.10 -13.44 -15.82
C MET A 190 10.88 -14.18 -14.72
N ASN A 191 12.21 -14.10 -14.74
CA ASN A 191 13.05 -14.68 -13.69
C ASN A 191 12.76 -14.05 -12.32
N ALA A 192 12.67 -12.71 -12.26
CA ALA A 192 12.32 -12.02 -11.02
C ALA A 192 10.91 -12.38 -10.55
N VAL A 193 9.95 -12.54 -11.48
CA VAL A 193 8.60 -13.01 -11.14
C VAL A 193 8.65 -14.40 -10.49
N ARG A 194 9.35 -15.36 -11.10
CA ARG A 194 9.47 -16.72 -10.54
C ARG A 194 10.07 -16.71 -9.13
N ILE A 195 11.12 -15.93 -8.90
CA ILE A 195 11.73 -15.78 -7.56
C ILE A 195 10.70 -15.25 -6.56
N VAL A 196 9.94 -14.21 -6.93
CA VAL A 196 8.91 -13.65 -6.04
C VAL A 196 7.79 -14.66 -5.78
N GLU A 197 7.28 -15.33 -6.82
CA GLU A 197 6.20 -16.30 -6.67
C GLU A 197 6.58 -17.49 -5.79
N GLU A 198 7.81 -17.99 -5.89
CA GLU A 198 8.28 -19.06 -5.01
C GLU A 198 8.39 -18.62 -3.56
N ASN A 199 8.94 -17.42 -3.30
CA ASN A 199 9.14 -16.92 -1.94
C ASN A 199 7.82 -16.43 -1.30
N CYS A 200 6.91 -15.85 -2.08
CA CYS A 200 5.66 -15.27 -1.61
C CYS A 200 4.44 -16.18 -1.84
N LYS A 201 4.63 -17.48 -2.15
CA LYS A 201 3.55 -18.41 -2.50
C LYS A 201 2.40 -18.46 -1.48
N VAL A 202 2.72 -18.39 -0.19
CA VAL A 202 1.72 -18.43 0.90
C VAL A 202 0.85 -17.17 0.82
N VAL A 203 1.47 -15.99 0.86
CA VAL A 203 0.78 -14.70 0.75
C VAL A 203 -0.05 -14.62 -0.52
N MET A 204 0.51 -15.08 -1.65
CA MET A 204 -0.21 -15.06 -2.93
C MET A 204 -1.44 -15.94 -2.91
N LYS A 205 -1.35 -17.14 -2.35
CA LYS A 205 -2.50 -18.05 -2.20
C LYS A 205 -3.57 -17.44 -1.29
N GLU A 206 -3.19 -16.96 -0.12
CA GLU A 206 -4.12 -16.38 0.87
C GLU A 206 -4.82 -15.13 0.31
N ALA A 207 -4.08 -14.24 -0.36
CA ALA A 207 -4.57 -12.97 -0.89
C ALA A 207 -5.24 -13.06 -2.27
N GLY A 208 -5.31 -14.27 -2.86
CA GLY A 208 -5.94 -14.49 -4.15
C GLY A 208 -5.16 -13.92 -5.35
N TYR A 209 -3.84 -14.08 -5.38
CA TYR A 209 -3.01 -13.74 -6.55
C TYR A 209 -2.64 -15.00 -7.33
N ARG A 210 -3.06 -15.07 -8.59
CA ARG A 210 -2.72 -16.14 -9.53
C ARG A 210 -1.27 -16.02 -9.99
N ARG A 211 -0.58 -17.16 -10.04
CA ARG A 211 0.76 -17.30 -10.63
C ARG A 211 0.72 -17.17 -12.15
N VAL A 212 1.78 -16.65 -12.75
CA VAL A 212 1.90 -16.59 -14.22
C VAL A 212 2.74 -17.76 -14.73
N THR A 213 2.30 -18.38 -15.82
CA THR A 213 2.99 -19.55 -16.39
C THR A 213 4.18 -19.13 -17.27
N ASP A 214 3.95 -18.13 -18.12
CA ASP A 214 4.91 -17.67 -19.12
C ASP A 214 4.93 -16.15 -19.30
N VAL A 215 5.78 -15.70 -20.24
CA VAL A 215 5.94 -14.27 -20.56
C VAL A 215 4.68 -13.72 -21.22
N HIS A 216 3.96 -14.50 -22.03
CA HIS A 216 2.75 -14.04 -22.71
C HIS A 216 1.65 -13.74 -21.70
N GLU A 217 1.40 -14.64 -20.76
CA GLU A 217 0.48 -14.38 -19.64
C GLU A 217 0.94 -13.17 -18.81
N LEU A 218 2.24 -13.09 -18.48
CA LEU A 218 2.76 -11.97 -17.70
C LEU A 218 2.50 -10.63 -18.39
N ARG A 219 2.71 -10.53 -19.71
CA ARG A 219 2.51 -9.29 -20.48
C ARG A 219 1.06 -8.98 -20.82
N ASN A 220 0.16 -9.97 -20.74
CA ASN A 220 -1.25 -9.78 -21.07
C ASN A 220 -2.02 -9.02 -19.97
N GLU A 221 -2.08 -7.70 -20.04
CA GLU A 221 -2.77 -6.85 -19.06
C GLU A 221 -4.28 -7.10 -18.94
N THR A 222 -4.93 -7.70 -19.95
CA THR A 222 -6.37 -8.04 -19.90
C THR A 222 -6.64 -9.32 -19.13
N LEU A 223 -5.62 -10.19 -18.96
CA LEU A 223 -5.72 -11.37 -18.12
C LEU A 223 -5.71 -10.96 -16.64
N SER A 224 -6.83 -11.21 -15.95
CA SER A 224 -6.88 -11.04 -14.49
C SER A 224 -5.97 -12.04 -13.80
N LEU A 225 -5.08 -11.52 -12.95
CA LEU A 225 -4.26 -12.31 -12.03
C LEU A 225 -4.88 -12.35 -10.62
N LEU A 226 -6.13 -11.91 -10.48
CA LEU A 226 -6.86 -11.97 -9.22
C LEU A 226 -7.80 -13.16 -9.22
N VAL A 227 -7.85 -13.85 -8.09
CA VAL A 227 -8.87 -14.83 -7.74
C VAL A 227 -9.46 -14.46 -6.38
N ARG A 228 -10.52 -15.18 -5.98
CA ARG A 228 -11.11 -15.02 -4.66
C ARG A 228 -10.04 -15.36 -3.60
N PRO A 229 -9.79 -14.48 -2.63
CA PRO A 229 -8.93 -14.78 -1.49
C PRO A 229 -9.49 -15.93 -0.65
N THR A 230 -8.66 -16.54 0.20
CA THR A 230 -9.14 -17.61 1.09
C THR A 230 -10.25 -17.09 2.00
N ASP A 231 -11.18 -17.95 2.45
CA ASP A 231 -12.29 -17.50 3.30
C ASP A 231 -11.79 -16.82 4.58
N ILE A 232 -10.61 -17.24 5.07
CA ILE A 232 -9.93 -16.65 6.24
C ILE A 232 -9.51 -15.20 5.98
N ILE A 233 -9.01 -14.86 4.79
CA ILE A 233 -8.69 -13.47 4.43
C ILE A 233 -9.94 -12.71 4.04
N ASN A 234 -10.89 -13.37 3.37
CA ASN A 234 -12.10 -12.77 2.84
C ASN A 234 -12.98 -12.13 3.92
N GLN A 235 -13.00 -12.68 5.15
CA GLN A 235 -13.72 -12.08 6.27
C GLN A 235 -13.19 -10.69 6.70
N PHE A 236 -11.95 -10.36 6.34
CA PHE A 236 -11.33 -9.07 6.64
C PHE A 236 -11.33 -8.14 5.44
N LEU A 237 -11.65 -8.64 4.23
CA LEU A 237 -11.64 -7.81 3.03
C LEU A 237 -12.79 -6.81 3.06
N LEU A 238 -12.44 -5.60 2.63
CA LEU A 238 -13.35 -4.48 2.50
C LEU A 238 -14.02 -4.43 1.12
#